data_AF-A0A9J6E0R2-F1
#
_entry.id   AF-A0A9J6E0R2-F1
#
_cell.length_a   1.000
_cell.length_b   1.000
_cell.length_c   1.000
_cell.angle_alpha   90.00
_cell.angle_beta   90.00
_cell.angle_gamma   90.00
#
_symmetry.space_group_name_H-M   'P 1'
#
loop_
_entity.id
_entity.type
_entity.pdbx_description
1 polymer ?
#
loop_
_entity_poly.entity_id
_entity_poly.type
_entity_poly.pdbx_seq_one_letter_code
_entity_poly.pdbx_strand_id
1 'polypeptide(L)'
;MELGNTEDHSDGSWLRTRLARSVVDEPTTNASIAAVDAQFVLDVSKGNAVAFENDTERLAAAVDEILRGIGEIDPSVLEQVADEDRVTVDMRLKEYYTEDYAVVCADGEALNSDGDCVKCPKGSFHDRELGYCAPCPTGTYQDQDGAVTCKPCSEGAVTIDSKSTSAQDCQAPCPPGTFSRNGLGTCRACPPGTYQDQYQQVQCKICPAGSSNNAYGSAQITDCKKYCEPGTYSESGMEPCTPCERGFYQEMRGRKSCVECPVPKTNLNEGSRSSHDCVGKMKSKSFLLSPK
;
A
#
# COMPACT_ATOMS: atom_id res chain seq x y z
N MET A 1 -23.72 0.50 3.23
CA MET A 1 -22.85 1.49 3.90
C MET A 1 -22.71 2.68 2.99
N GLU A 2 -22.89 3.91 3.48
CA GLU A 2 -22.39 5.08 2.77
C GLU A 2 -20.86 5.10 2.86
N LEU A 3 -20.19 5.36 1.75
CA LEU A 3 -19.29 6.50 1.56
C LEU A 3 -18.82 6.57 0.10
N GLY A 4 -18.71 7.79 -0.41
CA GLY A 4 -18.51 8.12 -1.80
C GLY A 4 -17.12 7.85 -2.38
N ASN A 5 -17.06 7.98 -3.70
CA ASN A 5 -16.01 8.70 -4.41
C ASN A 5 -16.56 9.09 -5.78
N THR A 6 -16.67 10.40 -6.00
CA THR A 6 -16.85 11.03 -7.30
C THR A 6 -15.50 11.05 -7.99
N GLU A 7 -15.31 10.22 -9.02
CA GLU A 7 -14.26 10.45 -10.00
C GLU A 7 -14.86 11.26 -11.15
N ASP A 8 -14.39 12.50 -11.24
CA ASP A 8 -14.75 13.47 -12.27
C ASP A 8 -13.99 13.12 -13.55
N HIS A 9 -14.63 12.34 -14.42
CA HIS A 9 -14.20 12.19 -15.81
C HIS A 9 -15.06 13.11 -16.68
N SER A 10 -14.37 14.07 -17.29
CA SER A 10 -14.90 15.11 -18.16
C SER A 10 -15.33 14.53 -19.52
N ASP A 11 -16.48 13.85 -19.54
CA ASP A 11 -17.46 13.83 -20.62
C ASP A 11 -18.70 13.05 -20.12
N GLY A 12 -19.78 13.77 -19.81
CA GLY A 12 -21.03 13.23 -19.23
C GLY A 12 -20.95 12.98 -17.71
N SER A 13 -21.72 13.74 -16.93
CA SER A 13 -21.83 13.50 -15.48
C SER A 13 -22.81 12.34 -15.21
N TRP A 14 -22.29 11.20 -14.78
CA TRP A 14 -23.09 10.04 -14.38
C TRP A 14 -23.39 10.10 -12.88
N LEU A 15 -24.65 9.97 -12.47
CA LEU A 15 -25.02 9.69 -11.08
C LEU A 15 -25.12 8.17 -10.90
N ARG A 16 -24.23 7.58 -10.09
CA ARG A 16 -24.25 6.14 -9.79
C ARG A 16 -25.57 5.73 -9.12
N THR A 17 -26.26 4.76 -9.71
CA THR A 17 -27.51 4.18 -9.21
C THR A 17 -27.29 3.30 -7.97
N ARG A 18 -28.24 3.34 -7.03
CA ARG A 18 -28.37 2.33 -5.96
C ARG A 18 -28.81 1.00 -6.55
N LEU A 19 -27.97 -0.02 -6.45
CA LEU A 19 -28.40 -1.42 -6.56
C LEU A 19 -28.96 -1.83 -5.20
N ALA A 20 -30.27 -2.06 -5.12
CA ALA A 20 -30.89 -2.66 -3.95
C ALA A 20 -31.18 -4.13 -4.24
N ARG A 21 -30.30 -5.03 -3.78
CA ARG A 21 -30.59 -6.47 -3.75
C ARG A 21 -31.58 -6.72 -2.61
N SER A 22 -32.85 -6.94 -2.94
CA SER A 22 -33.82 -7.40 -1.95
C SER A 22 -33.92 -8.92 -2.04
N VAL A 23 -33.40 -9.62 -1.03
CA VAL A 23 -33.64 -11.06 -0.86
C VAL A 23 -34.99 -11.21 -0.17
N VAL A 24 -35.97 -11.75 -0.87
CA VAL A 24 -37.25 -12.12 -0.26
C VAL A 24 -37.17 -13.61 0.09
N ASP A 25 -37.13 -13.94 1.37
CA ASP A 25 -37.22 -15.32 1.84
C ASP A 25 -38.67 -15.81 1.69
N GLU A 26 -38.92 -16.75 0.78
CA GLU A 26 -40.18 -17.48 0.76
C GLU A 26 -40.14 -18.65 1.76
N PRO A 27 -41.06 -18.70 2.75
CA PRO A 27 -40.98 -19.66 3.85
C PRO A 27 -41.25 -21.12 3.47
N THR A 28 -41.60 -21.40 2.20
CA THR A 28 -42.06 -22.72 1.76
C THR A 28 -41.13 -23.47 0.81
N THR A 29 -40.08 -22.82 0.27
CA THR A 29 -39.26 -23.40 -0.81
C THR A 29 -37.75 -23.35 -0.57
N ASN A 30 -37.25 -22.74 0.51
CA ASN A 30 -35.80 -22.52 0.71
C ASN A 30 -35.13 -21.86 -0.52
N ALA A 31 -35.87 -21.04 -1.26
CA ALA A 31 -35.38 -20.31 -2.42
C ALA A 31 -35.23 -18.82 -2.08
N SER A 32 -34.06 -18.27 -2.36
CA SER A 32 -33.79 -16.83 -2.28
C SER A 32 -33.83 -16.26 -3.70
N ILE A 33 -34.89 -15.54 -4.04
CA ILE A 33 -34.99 -14.85 -5.33
C ILE A 33 -34.22 -13.54 -5.20
N ALA A 34 -33.22 -13.33 -6.06
CA ALA A 34 -32.57 -12.03 -6.21
C ALA A 34 -33.28 -11.26 -7.34
N ALA A 35 -34.17 -10.34 -6.97
CA ALA A 35 -34.63 -9.33 -7.92
C ALA A 35 -33.57 -8.21 -7.99
N VAL A 36 -33.04 -7.96 -9.18
CA VAL A 36 -32.21 -6.78 -9.44
C VAL A 36 -33.09 -5.77 -10.15
N ASP A 37 -33.62 -4.81 -9.40
CA ASP A 37 -34.23 -3.61 -9.98
C ASP A 37 -33.12 -2.59 -10.23
N ALA A 38 -32.86 -2.27 -11.49
CA ALA A 38 -31.91 -1.25 -11.90
C ALA A 38 -32.64 -0.10 -12.60
N GLN A 39 -32.48 1.11 -12.08
CA GLN A 39 -33.05 2.32 -12.65
C GLN A 39 -31.92 3.22 -13.17
N PHE A 40 -31.96 3.53 -14.46
CA PHE A 40 -31.01 4.46 -15.07
C PHE A 40 -31.71 5.77 -15.38
N VAL A 41 -31.11 6.89 -14.97
CA VAL A 41 -31.59 8.23 -15.30
C VAL A 41 -30.58 8.88 -16.23
N LEU A 42 -30.99 9.09 -17.48
CA LEU A 42 -30.20 9.75 -18.51
C LEU A 42 -30.56 11.24 -18.54
N ASP A 43 -29.55 12.10 -18.38
CA ASP A 43 -29.70 13.55 -18.50
C ASP A 43 -29.37 13.97 -19.94
N VAL A 44 -30.40 14.35 -20.68
CA VAL A 44 -30.36 14.57 -22.14
C VAL A 44 -30.01 16.03 -22.49
N SER A 45 -29.97 16.91 -21.49
CA SER A 45 -29.83 18.37 -21.65
C SER A 45 -28.49 18.84 -22.26
N LYS A 46 -27.52 17.93 -22.51
CA LYS A 46 -26.16 18.27 -22.97
C LYS A 46 -25.64 17.50 -24.21
N GLY A 47 -26.45 16.67 -24.86
CA GLY A 47 -25.99 15.78 -25.96
C GLY A 47 -26.61 16.07 -27.35
N ASN A 48 -25.82 15.88 -28.41
CA ASN A 48 -26.30 15.76 -29.80
C ASN A 48 -26.89 14.34 -30.01
N ALA A 49 -27.99 14.21 -30.76
CA ALA A 49 -28.64 12.94 -31.13
C ALA A 49 -27.70 11.81 -31.59
N VAL A 50 -26.56 12.12 -32.24
CA VAL A 50 -25.56 11.13 -32.69
C VAL A 50 -24.73 10.54 -31.53
N ALA A 51 -24.53 11.30 -30.43
CA ALA A 51 -23.94 10.75 -29.21
C ALA A 51 -24.89 9.76 -28.52
N PHE A 52 -26.21 9.99 -28.66
CA PHE A 52 -27.26 9.23 -28.00
C PHE A 52 -27.39 7.78 -28.51
N GLU A 53 -27.28 7.53 -29.82
CA GLU A 53 -27.28 6.15 -30.38
C GLU A 53 -26.06 5.34 -29.88
N ASN A 54 -24.89 5.98 -29.83
CA ASN A 54 -23.64 5.35 -29.40
C ASN A 54 -23.60 5.10 -27.87
N ASP A 55 -24.23 5.99 -27.10
CA ASP A 55 -24.36 5.86 -25.65
C ASP A 55 -25.41 4.82 -25.24
N THR A 56 -26.43 4.57 -26.07
CA THR A 56 -27.41 3.48 -25.86
C THR A 56 -26.76 2.12 -26.08
N GLU A 57 -25.92 1.96 -27.12
CA GLU A 57 -25.12 0.74 -27.32
C GLU A 57 -24.11 0.51 -26.20
N ARG A 58 -23.51 1.58 -25.66
CA ARG A 58 -22.57 1.48 -24.52
C ARG A 58 -23.26 1.17 -23.20
N LEU A 59 -24.44 1.73 -22.96
CA LEU A 59 -25.27 1.37 -21.81
C LEU A 59 -25.74 -0.07 -21.95
N ALA A 60 -26.19 -0.49 -23.13
CA ALA A 60 -26.55 -1.88 -23.41
C ALA A 60 -25.35 -2.84 -23.22
N ALA A 61 -24.14 -2.45 -23.61
CA ALA A 61 -22.93 -3.24 -23.41
C ALA A 61 -22.48 -3.31 -21.93
N ALA A 62 -22.56 -2.19 -21.19
CA ALA A 62 -22.26 -2.18 -19.76
C ALA A 62 -23.30 -2.97 -18.96
N VAL A 63 -24.56 -2.92 -19.39
CA VAL A 63 -25.65 -3.72 -18.84
C VAL A 63 -25.47 -5.21 -19.21
N ASP A 64 -25.10 -5.56 -20.45
CA ASP A 64 -24.76 -6.93 -20.87
C ASP A 64 -23.55 -7.50 -20.11
N GLU A 65 -22.53 -6.67 -19.82
CA GLU A 65 -21.36 -7.05 -19.03
C GLU A 65 -21.70 -7.30 -17.55
N ILE A 66 -22.65 -6.54 -16.99
CA ILE A 66 -23.20 -6.76 -15.64
C ILE A 66 -24.16 -7.97 -15.60
N LEU A 67 -24.83 -8.29 -16.71
CA LEU A 67 -25.88 -9.31 -16.81
C LEU A 67 -25.44 -10.63 -17.44
N ARG A 68 -24.17 -10.79 -17.83
CA ARG A 68 -23.58 -12.03 -18.34
C ARG A 68 -23.58 -13.22 -17.36
N GLY A 69 -24.46 -13.19 -16.36
CA GLY A 69 -24.84 -14.29 -15.47
C GLY A 69 -26.28 -14.24 -14.95
N ILE A 70 -27.19 -13.37 -15.45
CA ILE A 70 -28.55 -13.19 -14.89
C ILE A 70 -29.69 -13.37 -15.94
N GLY A 71 -29.39 -13.89 -17.14
CA GLY A 71 -30.42 -14.19 -18.15
C GLY A 71 -30.89 -12.98 -18.98
N GLU A 72 -31.87 -13.19 -19.86
CA GLU A 72 -32.36 -12.15 -20.80
C GLU A 72 -33.27 -11.11 -20.11
N ILE A 73 -33.09 -9.82 -20.42
CA ILE A 73 -33.96 -8.73 -19.96
C ILE A 73 -35.05 -8.42 -21.00
N ASP A 74 -36.25 -8.08 -20.52
CA ASP A 74 -37.23 -7.34 -21.32
C ASP A 74 -36.99 -5.84 -21.15
N PRO A 75 -36.48 -5.13 -22.17
CA PRO A 75 -36.32 -3.68 -22.09
C PRO A 75 -37.71 -3.03 -22.16
N SER A 76 -38.38 -2.94 -21.03
CA SER A 76 -39.60 -2.17 -20.88
C SER A 76 -39.25 -0.70 -20.70
N VAL A 77 -39.20 0.07 -21.80
CA VAL A 77 -39.11 1.53 -21.68
C VAL A 77 -40.46 2.05 -21.17
N LEU A 78 -40.55 2.31 -19.86
CA LEU A 78 -41.62 3.13 -19.32
C LEU A 78 -41.27 4.58 -19.68
N GLU A 79 -41.87 5.11 -20.76
CA GLU A 79 -41.86 6.55 -21.01
C GLU A 79 -42.63 7.26 -19.89
N GLN A 80 -41.96 7.49 -18.77
CA GLN A 80 -42.30 8.57 -17.86
C GLN A 80 -41.19 9.61 -18.00
N VAL A 81 -41.37 10.45 -19.02
CA VAL A 81 -40.67 11.73 -19.15
C VAL A 81 -41.11 12.57 -17.96
N ALA A 82 -40.32 12.53 -16.88
CA ALA A 82 -40.60 13.32 -15.68
C ALA A 82 -40.28 14.81 -15.89
N ASP A 83 -39.54 15.15 -16.96
CA ASP A 83 -39.21 16.52 -17.38
C ASP A 83 -38.65 16.47 -18.83
N GLU A 84 -38.76 17.54 -19.62
CA GLU A 84 -38.37 17.58 -21.06
C GLU A 84 -36.90 17.18 -21.35
N ASP A 85 -36.07 17.06 -20.32
CA ASP A 85 -34.62 16.81 -20.41
C ASP A 85 -34.13 15.51 -19.74
N ARG A 86 -35.02 14.64 -19.23
CA ARG A 86 -34.61 13.42 -18.51
C ARG A 86 -35.39 12.18 -18.95
N VAL A 87 -34.66 11.15 -19.36
CA VAL A 87 -35.22 9.83 -19.69
C VAL A 87 -34.86 8.86 -18.59
N THR A 88 -35.89 8.29 -17.94
CA THR A 88 -35.72 7.22 -16.97
C THR A 88 -35.96 5.89 -17.67
N VAL A 89 -34.97 5.01 -17.65
CA VAL A 89 -35.09 3.64 -18.17
C VAL A 89 -35.15 2.70 -16.97
N ASP A 90 -36.35 2.18 -16.71
CA ASP A 90 -36.55 1.12 -15.73
C ASP A 90 -36.39 -0.23 -16.43
N MET A 91 -35.33 -0.95 -16.10
CA MET A 91 -35.11 -2.30 -16.62
C MET A 91 -35.69 -3.29 -15.62
N ARG A 92 -36.77 -3.97 -16.00
CA ARG A 92 -37.34 -5.06 -15.21
C ARG A 92 -36.92 -6.38 -15.83
N LEU A 93 -36.46 -7.32 -14.99
CA LEU A 93 -36.32 -8.70 -15.43
C LEU A 93 -37.70 -9.19 -15.87
N LYS A 94 -37.75 -9.81 -17.05
CA LYS A 94 -38.98 -10.42 -17.58
C LYS A 94 -39.40 -11.47 -16.56
N GLU A 95 -40.66 -11.43 -16.09
CA GLU A 95 -41.18 -12.47 -15.21
C GLU A 95 -41.09 -13.82 -15.93
N TYR A 96 -40.03 -14.58 -15.65
CA TYR A 96 -39.90 -15.95 -16.11
C TYR A 96 -40.77 -16.83 -15.21
N TYR A 97 -41.79 -17.44 -15.79
CA TYR A 97 -42.57 -18.46 -15.13
C TYR A 97 -41.65 -19.65 -14.80
N THR A 98 -41.61 -19.99 -13.52
CA THR A 98 -41.11 -21.21 -12.87
C THR A 98 -40.88 -22.44 -13.79
N GLU A 99 -39.80 -22.48 -14.55
CA GLU A 99 -39.01 -23.68 -14.90
C GLU A 99 -37.50 -23.40 -15.01
N ASP A 100 -37.05 -22.19 -14.64
CA ASP A 100 -35.63 -21.88 -14.51
C ASP A 100 -35.12 -22.45 -13.19
N TYR A 101 -34.55 -23.64 -13.26
CA TYR A 101 -33.61 -24.09 -12.24
C TYR A 101 -32.45 -23.09 -12.22
N ALA A 102 -32.49 -22.10 -11.33
CA ALA A 102 -31.26 -21.44 -10.91
C ALA A 102 -30.36 -22.55 -10.37
N VAL A 103 -29.31 -22.89 -11.13
CA VAL A 103 -28.38 -23.94 -10.73
C VAL A 103 -27.59 -23.41 -9.55
N VAL A 104 -28.10 -23.66 -8.34
CA VAL A 104 -27.45 -23.33 -7.09
C VAL A 104 -26.48 -24.45 -6.80
N CYS A 105 -25.19 -24.16 -6.97
CA CYS A 105 -24.14 -25.10 -6.61
C CYS A 105 -24.07 -25.26 -5.09
N ALA A 106 -23.64 -26.45 -4.67
CA ALA A 106 -23.45 -26.73 -3.27
C ALA A 106 -22.32 -25.87 -2.70
N ASP A 107 -22.27 -25.75 -1.37
CA ASP A 107 -21.17 -25.08 -0.69
C ASP A 107 -19.81 -25.65 -1.11
N GLY A 108 -18.91 -24.77 -1.56
CA GLY A 108 -17.60 -25.15 -2.06
C GLY A 108 -17.58 -25.36 -3.57
N GLU A 109 -18.69 -25.20 -4.28
CA GLU A 109 -18.79 -25.37 -5.73
C GLU A 109 -19.24 -24.07 -6.40
N ALA A 110 -18.83 -23.87 -7.66
CA ALA A 110 -19.32 -22.78 -8.51
C ALA A 110 -19.57 -23.29 -9.92
N LEU A 111 -20.38 -22.56 -10.68
CA LEU A 111 -20.65 -22.86 -12.08
C LEU A 111 -19.39 -22.67 -12.94
N ASN A 112 -19.08 -23.66 -13.77
CA ASN A 112 -18.10 -23.51 -14.84
C ASN A 112 -18.74 -22.91 -16.11
N SER A 113 -17.95 -22.76 -17.18
CA SER A 113 -18.42 -22.25 -18.47
C SER A 113 -19.47 -23.13 -19.16
N ASP A 114 -19.57 -24.39 -18.76
CA ASP A 114 -20.49 -25.38 -19.34
C ASP A 114 -21.80 -25.48 -18.54
N GLY A 115 -21.94 -24.71 -17.45
CA GLY A 115 -23.11 -24.73 -16.57
C GLY A 115 -23.10 -25.86 -15.52
N ASP A 116 -21.97 -26.54 -15.34
CA ASP A 116 -21.80 -27.58 -14.32
C ASP A 116 -21.27 -27.02 -13.01
N CYS A 117 -21.75 -27.57 -11.89
CA CYS A 117 -21.18 -27.28 -10.57
C CYS A 117 -19.85 -28.00 -10.39
N VAL A 118 -18.79 -27.22 -10.24
CA VAL A 118 -17.44 -27.73 -10.01
C VAL A 118 -16.90 -27.21 -8.69
N LYS A 119 -16.15 -28.05 -7.98
CA LYS A 119 -15.49 -27.65 -6.73
C LYS A 119 -14.53 -26.51 -6.98
N CYS A 120 -14.53 -25.54 -6.07
CA CYS A 120 -13.54 -24.48 -6.07
C CYS A 120 -12.15 -25.08 -5.94
N PRO A 121 -11.24 -24.80 -6.89
CA PRO A 121 -9.91 -25.39 -6.86
C PRO A 121 -9.10 -24.87 -5.67
N LYS A 122 -8.02 -25.58 -5.33
CA LYS A 122 -7.02 -25.10 -4.36
C LYS A 122 -6.61 -23.65 -4.62
N GLY A 123 -6.36 -22.93 -3.53
CA GLY A 123 -6.09 -21.50 -3.53
C GLY A 123 -7.33 -20.65 -3.79
N SER A 124 -8.53 -21.22 -3.82
CA SER A 124 -9.78 -20.48 -3.89
C SER A 124 -10.80 -21.00 -2.88
N PHE A 125 -11.84 -20.20 -2.63
CA PHE A 125 -12.96 -20.55 -1.78
C PHE A 125 -14.26 -20.11 -2.45
N HIS A 126 -15.36 -20.80 -2.14
CA HIS A 126 -16.69 -20.41 -2.59
C HIS A 126 -17.15 -19.17 -1.83
N ASP A 127 -17.20 -18.04 -2.53
CA ASP A 127 -17.77 -16.81 -2.01
C ASP A 127 -19.30 -16.88 -2.14
N ARG A 128 -19.99 -17.07 -1.02
CA ARG A 128 -21.46 -17.21 -0.98
C ARG A 128 -22.20 -15.93 -1.35
N GLU A 129 -21.56 -14.77 -1.20
CA GLU A 129 -22.19 -13.49 -1.54
C GLU A 129 -22.21 -13.30 -3.05
N LEU A 130 -21.13 -13.72 -3.71
CA LEU A 130 -20.89 -13.53 -5.13
C LEU A 130 -21.18 -14.77 -6.00
N GLY A 131 -21.30 -15.96 -5.40
CA GLY A 131 -21.64 -17.21 -6.08
C GLY A 131 -20.54 -17.80 -6.98
N TYR A 132 -19.27 -17.42 -6.77
CA TYR A 132 -18.14 -17.93 -7.55
C TYR A 132 -16.93 -18.30 -6.65
N CYS A 133 -15.95 -18.99 -7.25
CA CYS A 133 -14.71 -19.34 -6.57
C CYS A 133 -13.75 -18.15 -6.52
N ALA A 134 -13.75 -17.41 -5.40
CA ALA A 134 -12.85 -16.30 -5.17
C ALA A 134 -11.45 -16.80 -4.77
N PRO A 135 -10.36 -16.19 -5.26
CA PRO A 135 -9.01 -16.55 -4.85
C PRO A 135 -8.80 -16.23 -3.37
N CYS A 136 -8.03 -17.08 -2.68
CA CYS A 136 -7.64 -16.80 -1.29
C CYS A 136 -6.87 -15.48 -1.21
N PRO A 137 -7.30 -14.51 -0.39
CA PRO A 137 -6.59 -13.25 -0.23
C PRO A 137 -5.22 -13.45 0.45
N THR A 138 -4.33 -12.47 0.30
CA THR A 138 -3.01 -12.48 0.95
C THR A 138 -3.12 -12.69 2.45
N GLY A 139 -2.27 -13.55 3.01
CA GLY A 139 -2.34 -13.94 4.42
C GLY A 139 -3.25 -15.15 4.68
N THR A 140 -3.81 -15.73 3.63
CA THR A 140 -4.56 -16.98 3.69
C THR A 140 -4.15 -17.93 2.57
N TYR A 141 -4.43 -19.22 2.72
CA TYR A 141 -4.15 -20.25 1.73
C TYR A 141 -5.27 -21.31 1.73
N GLN A 142 -5.35 -22.11 0.68
CA GLN A 142 -6.23 -23.27 0.65
C GLN A 142 -5.61 -24.43 -0.13
N ASP A 143 -5.39 -25.55 0.54
CA ASP A 143 -4.74 -26.76 0.02
C ASP A 143 -5.72 -27.85 -0.42
N GLN A 144 -7.03 -27.63 -0.26
CA GLN A 144 -8.11 -28.56 -0.62
C GLN A 144 -9.10 -27.93 -1.60
N ASP A 145 -9.64 -28.73 -2.51
CA ASP A 145 -10.74 -28.31 -3.37
C ASP A 145 -12.05 -28.29 -2.59
N GLY A 146 -13.02 -27.50 -3.04
CA GLY A 146 -14.35 -27.46 -2.43
C GLY A 146 -14.43 -26.64 -1.15
N ALA A 147 -13.49 -25.71 -0.95
CA ALA A 147 -13.46 -24.91 0.26
C ALA A 147 -14.48 -23.77 0.22
N VAL A 148 -15.07 -23.44 1.37
CA VAL A 148 -15.93 -22.25 1.56
C VAL A 148 -15.20 -21.11 2.27
N THR A 149 -14.01 -21.38 2.80
CA THR A 149 -13.14 -20.36 3.42
C THR A 149 -11.67 -20.72 3.17
N CYS A 150 -10.80 -19.72 3.25
CA CYS A 150 -9.35 -19.93 3.23
C CYS A 150 -8.79 -20.08 4.64
N LYS A 151 -7.76 -20.91 4.78
CA LYS A 151 -7.04 -21.12 6.04
C LYS A 151 -6.10 -19.93 6.29
N PRO A 152 -6.13 -19.31 7.47
CA PRO A 152 -5.21 -18.21 7.77
C PRO A 152 -3.78 -18.71 7.93
N CYS A 153 -2.81 -17.87 7.57
CA CYS A 153 -1.42 -18.08 7.93
C CYS A 153 -1.22 -17.96 9.45
N SER A 154 -0.35 -18.79 10.03
CA SER A 154 -0.03 -18.76 11.46
C SER A 154 0.94 -17.62 11.82
N GLU A 155 0.89 -17.15 13.07
CA GLU A 155 1.89 -16.23 13.65
C GLU A 155 2.06 -14.88 12.91
N GLY A 156 1.01 -14.41 12.23
CA GLY A 156 1.07 -13.14 11.48
C GLY A 156 1.93 -13.21 10.21
N ALA A 157 2.30 -14.42 9.77
CA ALA A 157 2.87 -14.65 8.45
C ALA A 157 1.86 -14.27 7.36
N VAL A 158 2.37 -13.94 6.18
CA VAL A 158 1.55 -13.61 5.03
C VAL A 158 2.04 -14.34 3.78
N THR A 159 1.13 -14.56 2.84
CA THR A 159 1.50 -15.01 1.49
C THR A 159 1.87 -13.78 0.66
N ILE A 160 2.79 -13.94 -0.30
CA ILE A 160 3.21 -12.85 -1.20
C ILE A 160 2.03 -12.43 -2.07
N ASP A 161 1.37 -13.42 -2.68
CA ASP A 161 0.29 -13.22 -3.63
C ASP A 161 -1.01 -13.86 -3.10
N SER A 162 -2.12 -13.52 -3.75
CA SER A 162 -3.38 -14.23 -3.60
C SER A 162 -3.30 -15.63 -4.23
N LYS A 163 -4.33 -16.44 -4.00
CA LYS A 163 -4.46 -17.80 -4.57
C LYS A 163 -3.40 -18.80 -4.08
N SER A 164 -2.87 -18.59 -2.87
CA SER A 164 -1.92 -19.53 -2.26
C SER A 164 -2.54 -20.91 -2.02
N THR A 165 -1.80 -21.96 -2.38
CA THR A 165 -2.26 -23.35 -2.27
C THR A 165 -1.60 -24.11 -1.12
N SER A 166 -0.63 -23.50 -0.44
CA SER A 166 0.23 -24.19 0.52
C SER A 166 0.48 -23.36 1.77
N ALA A 167 0.45 -24.01 2.94
CA ALA A 167 0.83 -23.37 4.21
C ALA A 167 2.29 -22.87 4.20
N GLN A 168 3.15 -23.50 3.38
CA GLN A 168 4.56 -23.17 3.20
C GLN A 168 4.77 -21.83 2.47
N ASP A 169 3.75 -21.33 1.78
CA ASP A 169 3.78 -20.02 1.13
C ASP A 169 3.54 -18.89 2.14
N CYS A 170 3.10 -19.21 3.35
CA CYS A 170 3.01 -18.27 4.47
C CYS A 170 4.42 -17.99 5.00
N GLN A 171 4.89 -16.77 4.79
CA GLN A 171 6.22 -16.33 5.22
C GLN A 171 6.11 -15.19 6.23
N ALA A 172 6.96 -15.22 7.25
CA ALA A 172 6.99 -14.15 8.25
C ALA A 172 7.40 -12.82 7.60
N PRO A 173 6.72 -11.71 7.91
CA PRO A 173 7.12 -10.39 7.43
C PRO A 173 8.47 -9.98 8.00
N CYS A 174 9.32 -9.36 7.19
CA CYS A 174 10.57 -8.82 7.69
C CYS A 174 10.32 -7.73 8.72
N PRO A 175 10.84 -7.87 9.96
CA PRO A 175 10.67 -6.85 10.98
C PRO A 175 11.51 -5.60 10.68
N PRO A 176 11.22 -4.46 11.35
CA PRO A 176 12.07 -3.29 11.34
C PRO A 176 13.54 -3.64 11.60
N GLY A 177 14.42 -2.93 10.92
CA GLY A 177 15.86 -3.19 10.86
C GLY A 177 16.24 -4.26 9.84
N THR A 178 15.30 -4.90 9.16
CA THR A 178 15.61 -5.96 8.19
C THR A 178 14.87 -5.78 6.86
N PHE A 179 15.34 -6.47 5.84
CA PHE A 179 14.75 -6.50 4.51
C PHE A 179 14.99 -7.85 3.83
N SER A 180 14.18 -8.20 2.83
CA SER A 180 14.45 -9.37 1.97
C SER A 180 14.10 -9.02 0.52
N ARG A 181 14.20 -9.98 -0.41
CA ARG A 181 13.87 -9.71 -1.82
C ARG A 181 12.40 -9.32 -2.04
N ASN A 182 11.51 -9.86 -1.23
CA ASN A 182 10.05 -9.72 -1.32
C ASN A 182 9.44 -9.19 -0.01
N GLY A 183 10.28 -8.77 0.95
CA GLY A 183 9.83 -8.31 2.27
C GLY A 183 9.41 -9.41 3.24
N LEU A 184 9.47 -10.69 2.85
CA LEU A 184 9.08 -11.83 3.68
C LEU A 184 10.23 -12.85 3.84
N GLY A 185 10.07 -13.77 4.80
CA GLY A 185 10.90 -14.97 4.94
C GLY A 185 12.31 -14.70 5.48
N THR A 186 13.34 -15.07 4.73
CA THR A 186 14.74 -14.94 5.17
C THR A 186 15.21 -13.50 5.08
N CYS A 187 14.96 -12.75 6.15
CA CYS A 187 15.30 -11.34 6.25
C CYS A 187 16.77 -11.12 6.58
N ARG A 188 17.36 -10.10 5.96
CA ARG A 188 18.73 -9.64 6.14
C ARG A 188 18.72 -8.33 6.89
N ALA A 189 19.63 -8.17 7.84
CA ALA A 189 19.78 -6.93 8.58
C ALA A 189 20.20 -5.78 7.66
N CYS A 190 19.65 -4.58 7.90
CA CYS A 190 20.07 -3.38 7.21
C CYS A 190 21.57 -3.12 7.42
N PRO A 191 22.35 -2.88 6.36
CA PRO A 191 23.78 -2.58 6.50
C PRO A 191 24.01 -1.20 7.17
N PRO A 192 25.20 -0.97 7.73
CA PRO A 192 25.58 0.34 8.27
C PRO A 192 25.34 1.49 7.30
N GLY A 193 24.89 2.63 7.82
CA GLY A 193 24.48 3.80 7.05
C GLY A 193 23.06 3.72 6.47
N THR A 194 22.33 2.64 6.78
CA THR A 194 20.92 2.45 6.40
C THR A 194 20.10 2.03 7.60
N TYR A 195 18.78 2.22 7.53
CA TYR A 195 17.83 1.81 8.55
C TYR A 195 16.52 1.35 7.91
N GLN A 196 15.67 0.67 8.67
CA GLN A 196 14.31 0.36 8.23
C GLN A 196 13.34 0.34 9.39
N ASP A 197 12.33 1.20 9.36
CA ASP A 197 11.34 1.40 10.43
C ASP A 197 10.00 0.71 10.16
N GLN A 198 9.83 0.09 8.98
CA GLN A 198 8.60 -0.57 8.57
C GLN A 198 8.78 -2.07 8.36
N TYR A 199 7.69 -2.82 8.54
CA TYR A 199 7.63 -4.23 8.19
C TYR A 199 7.56 -4.44 6.67
N GLN A 200 7.90 -5.65 6.23
CA GLN A 200 7.72 -6.12 4.85
C GLN A 200 8.48 -5.32 3.79
N GLN A 201 9.71 -4.92 4.11
CA GLN A 201 10.46 -4.03 3.25
C GLN A 201 11.45 -4.79 2.38
N VAL A 202 11.55 -4.37 1.13
CA VAL A 202 12.44 -4.98 0.13
C VAL A 202 13.84 -4.36 0.11
N GLN A 203 14.01 -3.25 0.81
CA GLN A 203 15.27 -2.51 0.93
C GLN A 203 15.28 -1.66 2.20
N CYS A 204 16.47 -1.23 2.61
CA CYS A 204 16.67 -0.30 3.72
C CYS A 204 16.71 1.15 3.21
N LYS A 205 16.20 2.07 4.04
CA LYS A 205 16.26 3.51 3.84
C LYS A 205 17.68 4.00 4.15
N ILE A 206 18.24 4.86 3.31
CA ILE A 206 19.56 5.45 3.56
C ILE A 206 19.44 6.51 4.67
N CYS A 207 20.43 6.59 5.56
CA CYS A 207 20.47 7.67 6.54
C CYS A 207 20.48 9.06 5.86
N PRO A 208 19.85 10.08 6.45
CA PRO A 208 19.85 11.44 5.91
C PRO A 208 21.26 11.98 5.65
N ALA A 209 21.38 12.90 4.69
CA ALA A 209 22.66 13.52 4.33
C ALA A 209 23.38 14.10 5.56
N GLY A 210 24.68 13.83 5.69
CA GLY A 210 25.48 14.26 6.84
C GLY A 210 25.28 13.42 8.11
N SER A 211 24.56 12.30 8.04
CA SER A 211 24.40 11.33 9.12
C SER A 211 24.67 9.90 8.66
N SER A 212 24.91 9.01 9.62
CA SER A 212 25.08 7.57 9.38
C SER A 212 24.84 6.78 10.67
N ASN A 213 24.91 5.47 10.59
CA ASN A 213 24.98 4.56 11.74
C ASN A 213 26.06 3.50 11.47
N ASN A 214 26.57 2.87 12.52
CA ASN A 214 27.61 1.83 12.41
C ASN A 214 27.06 0.41 12.64
N ALA A 215 25.78 0.28 13.00
CA ALA A 215 25.19 -0.99 13.39
C ALA A 215 24.51 -1.67 12.20
N TYR A 216 24.57 -3.00 12.16
CA TYR A 216 23.63 -3.76 11.35
C TYR A 216 22.26 -3.75 12.05
N GLY A 217 21.20 -3.71 11.25
CA GLY A 217 19.85 -3.88 11.78
C GLY A 217 19.23 -2.63 12.40
N SER A 218 19.73 -1.42 12.07
CA SER A 218 19.13 -0.18 12.57
C SER A 218 17.66 -0.08 12.17
N ALA A 219 16.80 0.01 13.19
CA ALA A 219 15.36 -0.04 13.02
C ALA A 219 14.71 1.35 13.03
N GLN A 220 15.47 2.40 13.37
CA GLN A 220 14.93 3.73 13.55
C GLN A 220 15.81 4.79 12.88
N ILE A 221 15.18 5.86 12.38
CA ILE A 221 15.91 7.01 11.84
C ILE A 221 16.78 7.69 12.90
N THR A 222 16.40 7.58 14.18
CA THR A 222 17.17 8.12 15.32
C THR A 222 18.50 7.40 15.52
N ASP A 223 18.69 6.21 14.94
CA ASP A 223 19.98 5.52 14.92
C ASP A 223 20.97 6.20 13.97
N CYS A 224 20.48 6.98 12.98
CA CYS A 224 21.31 7.81 12.11
C CYS A 224 21.79 9.05 12.89
N LYS A 225 23.05 9.03 13.30
CA LYS A 225 23.72 10.12 14.02
C LYS A 225 24.48 11.01 13.05
N LYS A 226 24.48 12.32 13.29
CA LYS A 226 25.23 13.26 12.44
C LYS A 226 26.72 12.99 12.58
N TYR A 227 27.48 13.20 11.52
CA TYR A 227 28.93 13.19 11.61
C TYR A 227 29.43 14.32 12.52
N CYS A 228 30.52 14.06 13.25
CA CYS A 228 31.19 15.12 13.98
C CYS A 228 31.72 16.18 13.01
N GLU A 229 31.37 17.44 13.26
CA GLU A 229 31.81 18.58 12.46
C GLU A 229 33.30 18.87 12.69
N PRO A 230 33.98 19.59 11.78
CA PRO A 230 35.36 20.02 11.99
C PRO A 230 35.53 20.72 13.34
N GLY A 231 36.65 20.42 13.99
CA GLY A 231 36.95 20.81 15.36
C GLY A 231 36.40 19.86 16.41
N THR A 232 35.64 18.83 16.03
CA THR A 232 35.10 17.83 16.96
C THR A 232 35.40 16.41 16.49
N TYR A 233 35.33 15.44 17.40
CA TYR A 233 35.57 14.03 17.12
C TYR A 233 34.74 13.12 18.05
N SER A 234 34.62 11.85 17.70
CA SER A 234 34.12 10.80 18.60
C SER A 234 34.66 9.45 18.15
N GLU A 235 34.62 8.41 18.98
CA GLU A 235 35.13 7.08 18.59
C GLU A 235 34.43 6.51 17.34
N SER A 236 33.14 6.85 17.16
CA SER A 236 32.35 6.44 16.00
C SER A 236 32.51 7.38 14.81
N GLY A 237 33.02 8.59 15.02
CA GLY A 237 33.02 9.70 14.06
C GLY A 237 31.66 10.41 13.97
N MET A 238 30.68 10.01 14.76
CA MET A 238 29.32 10.56 14.76
C MET A 238 28.92 10.99 16.17
N GLU A 239 27.83 11.75 16.30
CA GLU A 239 27.34 12.24 17.58
C GLU A 239 27.13 11.11 18.62
N PRO A 240 27.40 11.39 19.91
CA PRO A 240 27.85 12.67 20.48
C PRO A 240 29.34 12.97 20.22
N CYS A 241 29.65 14.23 19.96
CA CYS A 241 31.00 14.68 19.58
C CYS A 241 31.66 15.52 20.67
N THR A 242 32.97 15.33 20.83
CA THR A 242 33.83 16.04 21.77
C THR A 242 34.70 17.04 21.01
N PRO A 243 34.85 18.30 21.48
CA PRO A 243 35.75 19.26 20.84
C PRO A 243 37.21 18.83 20.97
N CYS A 244 38.03 19.18 19.97
CA CYS A 244 39.47 18.99 20.04
C CYS A 244 40.07 19.83 21.16
N GLU A 245 40.85 19.21 22.05
CA GLU A 245 41.53 19.93 23.12
C GLU A 245 42.58 20.93 22.59
N ARG A 246 43.06 21.82 23.46
CA ARG A 246 44.19 22.70 23.11
C ARG A 246 45.43 21.85 22.82
N GLY A 247 46.18 22.28 21.81
CA GLY A 247 47.23 21.50 21.19
C GLY A 247 46.76 20.65 20.02
N PHE A 248 45.45 20.53 19.75
CA PHE A 248 44.89 19.68 18.70
C PHE A 248 43.84 20.38 17.82
N TYR A 249 43.69 19.92 16.58
CA TYR A 249 42.72 20.42 15.60
C TYR A 249 42.09 19.27 14.77
N GLN A 250 40.95 19.54 14.12
CA GLN A 250 40.34 18.59 13.16
C GLN A 250 39.67 19.32 11.98
N GLU A 251 40.14 19.07 10.76
CA GLU A 251 39.68 19.73 9.53
C GLU A 251 38.50 19.01 8.86
N MET A 252 38.38 17.69 9.03
CA MET A 252 37.40 16.88 8.29
C MET A 252 36.23 16.43 9.17
N ARG A 253 35.04 16.35 8.56
CA ARG A 253 33.86 15.72 9.15
C ARG A 253 34.10 14.23 9.41
N GLY A 254 33.45 13.69 10.43
CA GLY A 254 33.40 12.25 10.65
C GLY A 254 34.66 11.64 11.24
N ARG A 255 35.60 12.46 11.71
CA ARG A 255 36.90 11.98 12.20
C ARG A 255 36.80 11.44 13.63
N LYS A 256 37.61 10.41 13.86
CA LYS A 256 37.59 9.64 15.12
C LYS A 256 38.57 10.14 16.19
N SER A 257 39.40 11.11 15.84
CA SER A 257 40.40 11.71 16.72
C SER A 257 40.81 13.08 16.17
N CYS A 258 41.44 13.89 17.01
CA CYS A 258 42.04 15.16 16.60
C CYS A 258 43.52 14.98 16.25
N VAL A 259 44.04 15.89 15.43
CA VAL A 259 45.44 15.94 14.97
C VAL A 259 46.21 16.91 15.86
N GLU A 260 47.39 16.52 16.33
CA GLU A 260 48.24 17.37 17.16
C GLU A 260 48.85 18.52 16.33
N CYS A 261 48.92 19.71 16.93
CA CYS A 261 49.62 20.85 16.35
C CYS A 261 51.13 20.56 16.25
N PRO A 262 51.80 20.94 15.15
CA PRO A 262 53.24 20.79 15.02
C PRO A 262 53.99 21.55 16.11
N VAL A 263 54.84 20.87 16.88
CA VAL A 263 55.68 21.49 17.91
C VAL A 263 56.59 22.58 17.28
N PRO A 264 56.75 23.78 17.87
CA PRO A 264 56.28 24.24 19.19
C PRO A 264 54.98 25.09 19.14
N LYS A 265 54.10 24.83 18.16
CA LYS A 265 52.84 25.56 17.99
C LYS A 265 51.71 24.94 18.82
N THR A 266 50.69 25.74 19.11
CA THR A 266 49.44 25.31 19.75
C THR A 266 48.30 26.19 19.24
N ASN A 267 47.09 25.65 19.15
CA ASN A 267 45.86 26.45 19.10
C ASN A 267 45.56 27.06 20.47
N LEU A 268 44.88 28.20 20.46
CA LEU A 268 44.53 28.96 21.67
C LEU A 268 43.21 28.50 22.30
N ASN A 269 42.29 27.96 21.48
CA ASN A 269 40.96 27.53 21.89
C ASN A 269 40.73 26.06 21.56
N GLU A 270 39.88 25.40 22.35
CA GLU A 270 39.34 24.08 22.02
C GLU A 270 38.47 24.17 20.75
N GLY A 271 38.27 23.04 20.08
CA GLY A 271 37.45 22.97 18.88
C GLY A 271 38.12 23.51 17.62
N SER A 272 39.46 23.62 17.61
CA SER A 272 40.18 24.15 16.44
C SER A 272 39.96 23.29 15.20
N ARG A 273 39.73 23.96 14.07
CA ARG A 273 39.29 23.31 12.83
C ARG A 273 40.40 23.21 11.79
N SER A 274 41.56 23.82 12.03
CA SER A 274 42.59 23.96 11.02
C SER A 274 43.97 23.95 11.63
N SER A 275 44.91 23.34 10.91
CA SER A 275 46.34 23.45 11.16
C SER A 275 46.85 24.90 11.20
N HIS A 276 46.13 25.82 10.55
CA HIS A 276 46.44 27.25 10.53
C HIS A 276 46.17 27.94 11.86
N ASP A 277 45.32 27.37 12.71
CA ASP A 277 45.04 27.87 14.06
C ASP A 277 46.21 27.57 15.02
N CYS A 278 47.13 26.69 14.63
CA CYS A 278 48.33 26.38 15.39
C CYS A 278 49.32 27.55 15.29
N VAL A 279 49.42 28.35 16.35
CA VAL A 279 50.32 29.50 16.45
C VAL A 279 51.46 29.22 17.42
N GLY A 280 52.63 29.84 17.18
CA GLY A 280 53.75 29.74 18.11
C GLY A 280 53.40 30.43 19.43
N LYS A 281 53.82 29.85 20.57
CA LYS A 281 53.65 30.50 21.88
C LYS A 281 54.33 31.87 21.83
N MET A 282 53.56 32.96 21.81
CA MET A 282 54.11 34.31 21.95
C MET A 282 54.83 34.37 23.29
N LYS A 283 56.16 34.60 23.28
CA LYS A 283 56.86 34.98 24.50
C LYS A 283 56.21 36.27 24.97
N SER A 284 55.51 36.24 26.10
CA SER A 284 55.08 37.45 26.80
C SER A 284 56.35 38.29 27.01
N LYS A 285 56.56 39.31 26.18
CA LYS A 285 57.52 40.36 26.48
C LYS A 285 56.87 41.13 27.62
N SER A 286 57.26 40.79 28.84
CA SER A 286 57.08 41.65 30.01
C SER A 286 57.67 43.00 29.65
N PHE A 287 56.84 43.97 29.25
CA PHE A 287 57.23 45.36 29.19
C PHE A 287 57.41 45.80 30.64
N LEU A 288 58.62 45.63 31.17
CA LEU A 288 59.06 46.36 32.35
C LEU A 288 59.11 47.83 31.95
N LEU A 289 58.06 48.57 32.29
CA LEU A 289 58.09 50.03 32.35
C LEU A 289 59.19 50.42 33.34
N SER A 290 60.35 50.82 32.82
CA SER A 290 61.37 51.48 33.63
C SER A 290 60.90 52.89 33.96
N PRO A 291 60.78 53.28 35.25
CA PRO A 291 60.43 54.63 35.62
C PRO A 291 61.60 55.58 35.31
N LYS A 292 61.29 56.70 34.65
CA LYS A 292 62.12 57.90 34.62
C LYS A 292 61.31 59.06 35.17
#